data_AF-A0A528M4P9-F1
#
_entry.id   AF-A0A528M4P9-F1
#
_cell.length_a   1.000
_cell.length_b   1.000
_cell.length_c   1.000
_cell.angle_alpha   90.00
_cell.angle_beta   90.00
_cell.angle_gamma   90.00
#
_symmetry.space_group_name_H-M   'P 1'
#
loop_
_entity.id
_entity.type
_entity.pdbx_description
1 polymer ?
#
loop_
_entity_poly.entity_id
_entity_poly.type
_entity_poly.pdbx_seq_one_letter_code
_entity_poly.pdbx_strand_id
1 'polypeptide(L)' 'MTKLSDLGPPITGTRHGDPAKNEGEHFYTCPICCQPIDMRDLRQVIWHDKPVHDRLEMDA' A
#
# COMPACT_ATOMS: atom_id res chain seq x y z
N MET A 1 -2.95 -0.57 -16.38
CA MET A 1 -2.96 -0.42 -14.90
C MET A 1 -2.68 -1.79 -14.33
N THR A 2 -1.82 -1.87 -13.31
CA THR A 2 -1.53 -3.13 -12.61
C THR A 2 -2.57 -3.32 -11.52
N LYS A 3 -3.19 -4.49 -11.44
CA LYS A 3 -4.12 -4.81 -10.35
C LYS A 3 -3.35 -5.24 -9.12
N LEU A 4 -3.91 -5.01 -7.95
CA LEU A 4 -3.32 -5.46 -6.69
C LEU A 4 -3.17 -7.00 -6.66
N SER A 5 -4.15 -7.72 -7.21
CA SER A 5 -4.13 -9.18 -7.36
C SER A 5 -3.02 -9.69 -8.32
N ASP A 6 -2.57 -8.87 -9.27
CA ASP A 6 -1.45 -9.23 -10.15
C ASP A 6 -0.11 -9.30 -9.40
N LEU A 7 -0.01 -8.66 -8.22
CA LEU A 7 1.19 -8.67 -7.37
C LEU A 7 1.32 -9.95 -6.53
N GLY A 8 0.36 -10.88 -6.65
CA GLY A 8 0.32 -12.13 -5.91
C GLY A 8 -0.58 -12.08 -4.66
N PRO A 9 -0.52 -13.13 -3.82
CA PRO A 9 -1.38 -13.26 -2.65
C PRO A 9 -1.11 -12.16 -1.62
N PRO A 10 -2.10 -11.79 -0.77
CA PRO A 10 -1.93 -10.78 0.26
C PRO A 10 -0.71 -11.02 1.15
N ILE A 11 0.05 -9.95 1.38
CA ILE A 11 1.18 -9.96 2.31
C ILE A 11 0.86 -8.99 3.45
N THR A 12 0.34 -9.53 4.55
CA THR A 12 -0.04 -8.72 5.70
C THR A 12 1.19 -8.26 6.48
N GLY A 13 1.38 -6.95 6.60
CA GLY A 13 2.41 -6.33 7.43
C GLY A 13 1.96 -6.14 8.87
N THR A 14 2.93 -6.10 9.78
CA THR A 14 2.71 -5.78 11.20
C THR A 14 3.29 -4.40 11.50
N ARG A 15 2.50 -3.53 12.13
CA ARG A 15 2.97 -2.21 12.59
C ARG A 15 4.05 -2.42 13.67
N HIS A 16 5.17 -1.74 13.52
CA HIS A 16 6.19 -1.65 14.57
C HIS A 16 5.97 -0.39 15.42
N GLY A 17 6.12 -0.51 16.73
CA GLY A 17 5.92 0.57 17.70
C GLY A 17 4.53 0.54 18.35
N ASP A 18 4.01 1.72 18.68
CA ASP A 18 2.70 1.83 19.33
C ASP A 18 1.56 1.25 18.46
N PRO A 19 0.36 1.03 19.01
CA PRO A 19 -0.82 0.77 18.20
C PRO A 19 -1.20 1.99 17.34
N ALA A 20 -1.85 1.76 16.21
CA ALA A 20 -2.50 2.84 15.46
C ALA A 20 -3.64 3.43 16.30
N LYS A 21 -3.73 4.76 16.38
CA LYS A 21 -4.79 5.41 17.18
C LYS A 21 -6.13 5.47 16.44
N ASN A 22 -6.10 5.37 15.11
CA ASN A 22 -7.24 5.38 14.22
C ASN A 22 -6.88 4.72 12.88
N GLU A 23 -7.90 4.38 12.08
CA GLU A 23 -7.71 3.74 10.78
C GLU A 23 -6.83 4.54 9.81
N GLY A 24 -6.87 5.87 9.89
CA GLY A 24 -6.09 6.75 9.00
C GLY A 24 -4.57 6.59 9.16
N GLU A 25 -4.10 6.19 10.35
CA GLU A 25 -2.67 5.95 10.59
C GLU A 25 -2.12 4.70 9.88
N HIS A 26 -2.98 3.86 9.30
CA HIS A 26 -2.55 2.76 8.44
C HIS A 26 -2.21 3.21 7.02
N PHE A 27 -2.54 4.44 6.64
CA PHE A 27 -2.38 4.93 5.29
C PHE A 27 -1.32 6.03 5.20
N TYR A 28 -0.54 6.02 4.12
CA TYR A 28 0.21 7.19 3.68
C TYR A 28 -0.15 7.51 2.22
N THR A 29 -0.01 8.77 1.82
CA THR A 29 -0.21 9.17 0.41
C THR A 29 1.11 9.05 -0.33
N CYS A 30 1.16 8.25 -1.39
CA CYS A 30 2.34 8.17 -2.25
C CYS A 30 2.62 9.55 -2.87
N PRO A 31 3.86 10.09 -2.75
CA PRO A 31 4.20 11.40 -3.29
C PRO A 31 4.31 11.43 -4.82
N ILE A 32 4.39 10.27 -5.49
CA ILE A 32 4.56 10.17 -6.95
C ILE A 32 3.21 10.17 -7.66
N CYS A 33 2.29 9.29 -7.23
CA CYS A 33 1.02 9.05 -7.92
C CYS A 33 -0.23 9.51 -7.14
N CYS A 34 -0.03 10.08 -5.94
CA CYS A 34 -1.07 10.54 -5.01
C CYS A 34 -2.06 9.46 -4.54
N GLN A 35 -1.72 8.17 -4.70
CA GLN A 35 -2.56 7.09 -4.22
C GLN A 35 -2.42 6.91 -2.71
N PRO A 36 -3.52 6.74 -1.94
CA PRO A 36 -3.45 6.30 -0.56
C PRO A 36 -3.00 4.83 -0.51
N ILE A 37 -1.96 4.55 0.25
CA ILE A 37 -1.31 3.24 0.38
C ILE A 37 -1.63 2.67 1.75
N ASP A 38 -2.24 1.48 1.79
CA ASP A 38 -2.41 0.76 3.05
C ASP A 38 -1.10 0.07 3.44
N MET A 39 -0.47 0.52 4.52
CA MET A 39 0.78 -0.04 5.04
C MET A 39 0.61 -1.45 5.63
N ARG A 40 -0.64 -1.91 5.83
CA ARG A 40 -0.93 -3.28 6.26
C ARG A 40 -0.84 -4.28 5.11
N ASP A 41 -0.95 -3.84 3.86
CA ASP A 41 -0.78 -4.68 2.67
C ASP A 41 0.56 -4.36 2.00
N LEU A 42 1.57 -5.17 2.31
CA LEU A 42 2.94 -4.93 1.85
C LEU A 42 3.08 -5.00 0.33
N ARG A 43 2.13 -5.60 -0.40
CA ARG A 43 2.14 -5.56 -1.87
C ARG A 43 2.06 -4.12 -2.38
N GLN A 44 1.23 -3.29 -1.75
CA GLN A 44 1.10 -1.88 -2.11
C GLN A 44 2.39 -1.13 -1.77
N VAL A 45 2.95 -1.36 -0.58
CA VAL A 45 4.19 -0.71 -0.13
C VAL A 45 5.36 -1.04 -1.07
N ILE A 46 5.58 -2.33 -1.37
CA ILE A 46 6.66 -2.80 -2.24
C ILE A 46 6.51 -2.27 -3.67
N TRP A 47 5.27 -2.17 -4.19
CA TRP A 47 5.04 -1.56 -5.50
C TRP A 47 5.44 -0.08 -5.54
N HIS A 48 5.07 0.67 -4.50
CA HIS A 48 5.30 2.11 -4.41
C HIS A 48 6.72 2.50 -3.95
N ASP A 49 7.52 1.54 -3.47
CA ASP A 49 8.97 1.71 -3.25
C ASP A 49 9.76 1.84 -4.57
N LYS A 50 9.16 1.43 -5.70
CA LYS A 50 9.79 1.59 -7.02
C LYS A 50 9.85 3.08 -7.41
N PRO A 51 10.97 3.56 -7.99
CA PRO A 51 11.13 4.98 -8.36
C PRO A 51 10.17 5.44 -9.46
N VAL A 52 9.69 4.52 -10.30
CA VAL A 52 8.68 4.77 -11.32
C VAL A 52 7.61 3.70 -11.19
N HIS A 53 6.36 4.12 -10.99
CA HIS A 53 5.21 3.24 -10.87
C HIS A 53 3.92 3.98 -11.22
N ASP A 54 2.93 3.25 -11.72
CA ASP A 54 1.57 3.74 -11.89
C ASP A 54 0.71 3.42 -10.66
N ARG A 55 -0.46 4.07 -10.58
CA ARG A 55 -1.50 3.74 -9.61
C ARG A 55 -1.93 2.28 -9.74
N LEU A 56 -2.09 1.61 -8.61
CA LEU A 56 -2.68 0.27 -8.57
C LEU A 56 -4.19 0.37 -8.74
N GLU A 57 -4.73 -0.54 -9.55
CA GLU A 57 -6.16 -0.82 -9.56
C GLU A 57 -6.48 -1.71 -8.36
N MET A 58 -7.33 -1.21 -7.46
CA MET A 58 -7.78 -1.97 -6.30
C MET A 58 -8.78 -3.02 -6.74
N ASP A 59 -8.60 -4.26 -6.30
CA ASP A 59 -9.59 -5.31 -6.51
C ASP A 59 -10.89 -4.94 -5.76
N ALA A 60 -12.03 -5.17 -6.41
CA ALA A 60 -13.37 -4.88 -5.87
C ALA A 60 -13.84 -5.94 -4.86
#